data_AF-A0A958XXE8-F1
#
_entry.id   AF-A0A958XXE8-F1
#
_cell.length_a   1.000
_cell.length_b   1.000
_cell.length_c   1.000
_cell.angle_alpha   90.00
_cell.angle_beta   90.00
_cell.angle_gamma   90.00
#
_symmetry.space_group_name_H-M   'P 1'
#
loop_
_entity.id
_entity.type
_entity.pdbx_description
1 polymer ?
#
loop_
_entity_poly.entity_id
_entity_poly.type
_entity_poly.pdbx_seq_one_letter_code
_entity_poly.pdbx_strand_id
1 'polypeptide(L)'
;LLRNGPDFMVAFFWRQVAMLTTEDAGHGGFFGYHFVVLLIGCFPASVFAIQESVKPSRTGEPDRDDHRKWMVILLWVVLILFSIVKTKIVHYSSLCYFPLTYLAALQLFRVWRNKEPFGWSRFLLGGLGTLLALIVMAVPVLGMNIDLLRPLTAQDAFAAANLNAEVHWSGIE
;
A
#
# COMPACT_ATOMS: atom_id res chain seq x y z
N LEU A 1 25.10 21.41 -8.29
CA LEU A 1 26.33 22.07 -7.75
C LEU A 1 26.40 23.56 -8.10
N LEU A 2 26.21 23.94 -9.37
CA LEU A 2 26.41 25.32 -9.85
C LEU A 2 25.42 26.41 -9.36
N ARG A 3 24.27 26.08 -8.75
CA ARG A 3 23.29 27.09 -8.29
C ARG A 3 23.21 27.27 -6.77
N ASN A 4 23.39 26.19 -5.99
CA ASN A 4 23.25 26.17 -4.53
C ASN A 4 24.52 25.70 -3.80
N GLY A 5 25.63 25.49 -4.52
CA GLY A 5 26.91 25.09 -3.94
C GLY A 5 27.00 23.63 -3.46
N PRO A 6 28.16 23.24 -2.91
CA PRO A 6 28.38 21.93 -2.29
C PRO A 6 27.64 21.76 -0.97
N ASP A 7 27.38 22.85 -0.22
CA ASP A 7 26.70 22.80 1.07
C ASP A 7 25.26 22.26 0.97
N PHE A 8 24.56 22.60 -0.12
CA PHE A 8 23.25 22.01 -0.40
C PHE A 8 23.31 20.49 -0.57
N MET A 9 24.34 19.96 -1.23
CA MET A 9 24.48 18.50 -1.40
C MET A 9 24.74 17.81 -0.07
N VAL A 10 25.55 18.43 0.80
CA VAL A 10 25.81 17.94 2.15
C VAL A 10 24.52 17.97 2.99
N ALA A 11 23.78 19.08 2.95
CA ALA A 11 22.51 19.21 3.65
C ALA A 11 21.45 18.22 3.13
N PHE A 12 21.36 18.03 1.82
CA PHE A 12 20.47 17.04 1.21
C PHE A 12 20.82 15.62 1.66
N PHE A 13 22.10 15.26 1.66
CA PHE A 13 22.55 13.96 2.15
C PHE A 13 22.18 13.75 3.62
N TRP A 14 22.45 14.72 4.49
CA TRP A 14 22.06 14.64 5.91
C TRP A 14 20.55 14.58 6.10
N ARG A 15 19.76 15.25 5.24
CA ARG A 15 18.30 15.11 5.25
C ARG A 15 17.86 13.70 4.90
N GLN A 16 18.49 13.05 3.90
CA GLN A 16 18.22 11.64 3.61
C GLN A 16 18.53 10.74 4.81
N VAL A 17 19.69 10.93 5.45
CA VAL A 17 20.07 10.18 6.67
C VAL A 17 19.06 10.42 7.81
N ALA A 18 18.62 11.66 8.01
CA ALA A 18 17.62 11.98 9.02
C ALA A 18 16.29 11.27 8.74
N MET A 19 15.79 11.27 7.49
CA MET A 19 14.54 10.56 7.15
C MET A 19 14.65 9.04 7.35
N LEU A 20 15.85 8.46 7.17
CA LEU A 20 16.11 7.05 7.43
C LEU A 20 16.12 6.71 8.93
N THR A 21 16.62 7.62 9.78
CA THR A 21 16.96 7.35 11.19
C THR A 21 16.01 7.97 12.20
N THR A 22 15.26 9.00 11.82
CA THR A 22 14.32 9.74 12.65
C THR A 22 12.93 9.71 12.04
N GLU A 23 11.90 9.71 12.88
CA GLU A 23 10.51 9.84 12.45
C GLU A 23 10.22 11.30 12.11
N ASP A 24 9.89 11.57 10.86
CA ASP A 24 9.54 12.93 10.42
C ASP A 24 8.07 13.21 10.77
N ALA A 25 7.82 14.29 11.52
CA ALA A 25 6.52 14.95 11.71
C ALA A 25 5.27 14.03 11.88
N GLY A 26 5.34 13.02 12.74
CA GLY A 26 4.18 12.14 13.03
C GLY A 26 3.94 11.03 11.99
N HIS A 27 4.84 10.86 11.02
CA HIS A 27 4.87 9.71 10.11
C HIS A 27 5.65 8.51 10.68
N GLY A 28 5.72 8.40 12.00
CA GLY A 28 6.13 7.17 12.68
C GLY A 28 5.11 6.07 12.38
N GLY A 29 5.58 4.93 11.90
CA GLY A 29 4.73 3.77 11.62
C GLY A 29 5.35 2.49 12.15
N PHE A 30 4.53 1.46 12.34
CA PHE A 30 5.00 0.13 12.77
C PHE A 30 5.77 -0.59 11.65
N PHE A 31 6.54 -1.62 12.00
CA PHE A 31 7.42 -2.35 11.06
C PHE A 31 6.68 -2.92 9.83
N GLY A 32 5.47 -3.43 9.99
CA GLY A 32 4.66 -4.02 8.92
C GLY A 32 3.78 -3.04 8.14
N TYR A 33 3.98 -1.73 8.30
CA TYR A 33 3.13 -0.69 7.69
C TYR A 33 2.95 -0.88 6.18
N HIS A 34 4.06 -0.96 5.42
CA HIS A 34 4.00 -1.10 3.96
C HIS A 34 3.42 -2.44 3.52
N PHE A 35 3.54 -3.49 4.32
CA PHE A 35 2.88 -4.76 4.03
C PHE A 35 1.35 -4.62 4.06
N VAL A 36 0.81 -3.97 5.11
CA VAL A 36 -0.64 -3.73 5.24
C VAL A 36 -1.13 -2.78 4.15
N VAL A 37 -0.38 -1.71 3.89
CA VAL A 37 -0.69 -0.73 2.83
C VAL A 37 -0.75 -1.42 1.46
N LEU A 38 0.21 -2.28 1.11
CA LEU A 38 0.17 -3.00 -0.16
C LEU A 38 -0.92 -4.07 -0.19
N LEU A 39 -1.17 -4.76 0.92
CA LEU A 39 -2.22 -5.78 1.00
C LEU A 39 -3.60 -5.18 0.72
N ILE A 40 -3.92 -4.06 1.38
CA ILE A 40 -5.20 -3.37 1.24
C ILE A 40 -5.23 -2.49 -0.02
N GLY A 41 -4.23 -1.64 -0.20
CA GLY A 41 -4.19 -0.64 -1.26
C GLY A 41 -3.97 -1.22 -2.66
N CYS A 42 -3.37 -2.41 -2.77
CA CYS A 42 -3.25 -3.13 -4.05
C CYS A 42 -4.22 -4.31 -4.16
N PHE A 43 -5.24 -4.39 -3.29
CA PHE A 43 -6.32 -5.36 -3.47
C PHE A 43 -7.02 -5.11 -4.83
N PRO A 44 -7.37 -6.15 -5.61
CA PRO A 44 -7.24 -7.58 -5.33
C PRO A 44 -5.89 -8.20 -5.77
N ALA A 45 -5.06 -7.46 -6.50
CA ALA A 45 -3.79 -7.95 -7.05
C ALA A 45 -2.85 -8.47 -5.96
N SER A 46 -2.84 -7.85 -4.78
CA SER A 46 -2.04 -8.27 -3.63
C SER A 46 -2.28 -9.72 -3.23
N VAL A 47 -3.54 -10.18 -3.23
CA VAL A 47 -3.91 -11.55 -2.86
C VAL A 47 -3.37 -12.56 -3.89
N PHE A 48 -3.48 -12.23 -5.18
CA PHE A 48 -2.95 -13.06 -6.26
C PHE A 48 -1.42 -13.12 -6.26
N ALA A 49 -0.76 -12.00 -5.95
CA ALA A 49 0.69 -11.94 -5.82
C ALA A 49 1.19 -12.81 -4.66
N ILE A 50 0.48 -12.85 -3.53
CA ILE A 50 0.81 -13.76 -2.43
C ILE A 50 0.63 -15.22 -2.87
N GLN A 51 -0.45 -15.52 -3.59
CA GLN A 51 -0.68 -16.87 -4.12
C GLN A 51 0.45 -17.31 -5.07
N GLU A 52 0.86 -16.45 -5.99
CA GLU A 52 2.02 -16.66 -6.87
C GLU A 52 3.33 -16.84 -6.07
N SER A 53 3.48 -16.14 -4.95
CA SER A 53 4.66 -16.24 -4.09
C SER A 53 4.70 -17.57 -3.33
N VAL A 54 3.55 -18.07 -2.86
CA VAL A 54 3.41 -19.34 -2.13
C VAL A 54 3.49 -20.56 -3.05
N LYS A 55 2.87 -20.50 -4.23
CA LYS A 55 2.90 -21.57 -5.23
C LYS A 55 3.48 -21.04 -6.56
N PRO A 56 4.81 -20.84 -6.64
CA PRO A 56 5.48 -20.33 -7.83
C PRO A 56 5.07 -21.01 -9.13
N SER A 57 4.69 -20.23 -10.14
CA SER A 57 4.66 -20.70 -11.51
C SER A 57 6.10 -20.98 -11.97
N ARG A 58 6.33 -22.17 -12.52
CA ARG A 58 7.54 -22.50 -13.26
C ARG A 58 7.12 -22.96 -14.63
N THR A 59 7.60 -22.29 -15.67
CA THR A 59 7.30 -22.65 -17.05
C THR A 59 8.32 -23.62 -17.62
N GLY A 60 9.49 -23.76 -16.98
CA GLY A 60 10.63 -24.51 -17.53
C GLY A 60 11.39 -23.72 -18.59
N GLU A 61 10.95 -22.49 -18.90
CA GLU A 61 11.66 -21.54 -19.75
C GLU A 61 12.55 -20.64 -18.87
N PRO A 62 13.89 -20.72 -18.97
CA PRO A 62 14.80 -20.03 -18.06
C PRO A 62 14.57 -18.53 -17.94
N ASP A 63 14.31 -17.86 -19.07
CA ASP A 63 14.13 -16.42 -19.14
C ASP A 63 12.88 -15.93 -18.37
N ARG A 64 11.75 -16.63 -18.53
CA ARG A 64 10.51 -16.31 -17.80
C ARG A 64 10.65 -16.56 -16.30
N ASP A 65 11.28 -17.67 -15.93
CA ASP A 65 11.51 -18.01 -14.53
C ASP A 65 12.48 -17.00 -13.87
N ASP A 66 13.47 -16.49 -14.61
CA ASP A 66 14.38 -15.44 -14.15
C ASP A 66 13.66 -14.10 -14.00
N HIS A 67 12.85 -13.67 -14.97
CA HIS A 67 12.03 -12.46 -14.84
C HIS A 67 11.16 -12.48 -13.57
N ARG A 68 10.52 -13.63 -13.29
CA ARG A 68 9.77 -13.81 -12.04
C ARG A 68 10.65 -13.65 -10.81
N LYS A 69 11.85 -14.25 -10.78
CA LYS A 69 12.79 -14.09 -9.67
C LYS A 69 13.17 -12.62 -9.47
N TRP A 70 13.47 -11.88 -10.54
CA TRP A 70 13.77 -10.45 -10.46
C TRP A 70 12.62 -9.66 -9.84
N MET A 71 11.37 -9.96 -10.20
CA MET A 71 10.21 -9.30 -9.61
C MET A 71 10.04 -9.62 -8.12
N VAL A 72 10.27 -10.87 -7.70
CA VAL A 72 10.26 -11.25 -6.29
C VAL A 72 11.37 -10.53 -5.52
N ILE A 73 12.59 -10.49 -6.06
CA ILE A 73 13.72 -9.78 -5.45
C ILE A 73 13.39 -8.30 -5.32
N LEU A 74 12.90 -7.65 -6.38
CA LEU A 74 12.53 -6.24 -6.36
C LEU A 74 11.47 -5.95 -5.30
N LEU A 75 10.42 -6.78 -5.22
CA LEU A 75 9.37 -6.64 -4.21
C LEU A 75 9.93 -6.70 -2.80
N TRP A 76 10.75 -7.70 -2.49
CA TRP A 76 11.30 -7.88 -1.14
C TRP A 76 12.36 -6.85 -0.78
N VAL A 77 13.22 -6.45 -1.71
CA VAL A 77 14.22 -5.39 -1.47
C VAL A 77 13.53 -4.09 -1.08
N VAL A 78 12.52 -3.67 -1.84
CA VAL A 78 11.78 -2.43 -1.55
C VAL A 78 11.00 -2.56 -0.24
N LEU A 79 10.32 -3.68 -0.01
CA LEU A 79 9.58 -3.93 1.23
C LEU A 79 10.47 -3.91 2.47
N ILE A 80 11.60 -4.61 2.45
CA ILE A 80 12.53 -4.69 3.59
C ILE A 80 13.15 -3.33 3.86
N LEU A 81 13.59 -2.63 2.81
CA LEU A 81 14.17 -1.30 2.93
C LEU A 81 13.19 -0.37 3.65
N PHE A 82 11.95 -0.25 3.17
CA PHE A 82 10.96 0.66 3.77
C PHE A 82 10.35 0.16 5.09
N SER A 83 10.49 -1.12 5.43
CA SER A 83 10.15 -1.64 6.77
C SER A 83 11.17 -1.18 7.83
N ILE A 84 12.44 -1.02 7.44
CA ILE A 84 13.52 -0.57 8.33
C ILE A 84 13.52 0.96 8.50
N VAL A 85 13.18 1.70 7.45
CA VAL A 85 13.09 3.17 7.48
C VAL A 85 12.09 3.63 8.56
N LYS A 86 12.47 4.66 9.31
CA LYS A 86 11.64 5.21 10.39
C LYS A 86 10.42 5.96 9.87
N THR A 87 10.63 6.85 8.91
CA THR A 87 9.54 7.60 8.26
C THR A 87 8.74 6.71 7.32
N LYS A 88 7.44 6.53 7.58
CA LYS A 88 6.58 5.64 6.78
C LYS A 88 5.47 6.42 6.09
N ILE A 89 5.66 6.62 4.79
CA ILE A 89 4.66 7.24 3.91
C ILE A 89 4.21 6.21 2.88
N VAL A 90 2.90 6.19 2.60
CA VAL A 90 2.23 5.23 1.70
C VAL A 90 2.95 5.11 0.36
N HIS A 91 3.32 6.24 -0.25
CA HIS A 91 3.86 6.27 -1.62
C HIS A 91 5.31 5.79 -1.74
N TYR A 92 6.03 5.61 -0.63
CA TYR A 92 7.43 5.15 -0.67
C TYR A 92 7.56 3.73 -1.23
N SER A 93 6.59 2.85 -0.95
CA SER A 93 6.57 1.50 -1.52
C SER A 93 5.88 1.42 -2.89
N SER A 94 5.69 2.55 -3.60
CA SER A 94 5.02 2.56 -4.92
C SER A 94 5.76 1.71 -5.97
N LEU A 95 7.09 1.58 -5.84
CA LEU A 95 7.86 0.67 -6.70
C LEU A 95 7.43 -0.80 -6.55
N CYS A 96 6.82 -1.19 -5.42
CA CYS A 96 6.27 -2.53 -5.24
C CYS A 96 5.05 -2.81 -6.12
N TYR A 97 4.38 -1.78 -6.66
CA TYR A 97 3.18 -1.98 -7.49
C TYR A 97 3.50 -2.78 -8.76
N PHE A 98 4.66 -2.52 -9.36
CA PHE A 98 5.09 -3.22 -10.57
C PHE A 98 5.35 -4.72 -10.36
N PRO A 99 6.24 -5.16 -9.46
CA PRO A 99 6.44 -6.59 -9.23
C PRO A 99 5.21 -7.27 -8.64
N LEU A 100 4.41 -6.58 -7.81
CA LEU A 100 3.17 -7.14 -7.27
C LEU A 100 2.15 -7.44 -8.37
N THR A 101 1.88 -6.49 -9.25
CA THR A 101 0.94 -6.69 -10.37
C THR A 101 1.45 -7.71 -11.37
N TYR A 102 2.76 -7.79 -11.61
CA TYR A 102 3.37 -8.85 -12.42
C TYR A 102 3.09 -10.25 -11.83
N LEU A 103 3.36 -10.45 -10.55
CA LEU A 103 3.11 -11.75 -9.89
C LEU A 103 1.62 -12.09 -9.87
N ALA A 104 0.76 -11.10 -9.63
CA ALA A 104 -0.69 -11.26 -9.71
C ALA A 104 -1.14 -11.71 -11.10
N ALA A 105 -0.57 -11.12 -12.16
CA ALA A 105 -0.87 -11.47 -13.54
C ALA A 105 -0.48 -12.91 -13.88
N LEU A 106 0.67 -13.40 -13.40
CA LEU A 106 1.06 -14.80 -13.58
C LEU A 106 0.05 -15.77 -12.95
N GLN A 107 -0.41 -15.48 -11.73
CA GLN A 107 -1.44 -16.28 -11.07
C GLN A 107 -2.76 -16.25 -11.84
N LEU A 108 -3.24 -15.06 -12.23
CA LEU A 108 -4.47 -14.91 -12.99
C LEU A 108 -4.39 -15.60 -14.35
N PHE A 109 -3.25 -15.55 -15.02
CA PHE A 109 -3.03 -16.25 -16.28
C PHE A 109 -3.18 -17.77 -16.12
N ARG A 110 -2.65 -18.36 -15.03
CA ARG A 110 -2.85 -19.80 -14.74
C ARG A 110 -4.31 -20.13 -14.44
N VAL A 111 -4.99 -19.31 -13.66
CA VAL A 111 -6.42 -19.49 -13.37
C VAL A 111 -7.25 -19.42 -14.66
N TRP A 112 -6.96 -18.48 -15.54
CA TRP A 112 -7.70 -18.30 -16.78
C TRP A 112 -7.37 -19.35 -17.84
N ARG A 113 -6.08 -19.57 -18.14
CA ARG A 113 -5.62 -20.42 -19.24
C ARG A 113 -5.53 -21.89 -18.86
N ASN A 114 -4.96 -22.19 -17.68
CA ASN A 114 -4.79 -23.56 -17.20
C ASN A 114 -6.00 -24.05 -16.40
N LYS A 115 -7.03 -23.20 -16.24
CA LYS A 115 -8.24 -23.48 -15.44
C LYS A 115 -7.92 -23.92 -14.02
N GLU A 116 -6.82 -23.42 -13.45
CA GLU A 116 -6.49 -23.71 -12.06
C GLU A 116 -7.54 -23.08 -11.12
N PRO A 117 -7.98 -23.79 -10.07
CA PRO A 117 -8.89 -23.21 -9.10
C PRO A 117 -8.18 -22.09 -8.33
N PHE A 118 -8.95 -21.08 -7.90
CA PHE A 118 -8.47 -20.02 -7.01
C PHE A 118 -7.87 -20.58 -5.70
N GLY A 119 -8.28 -21.75 -5.24
CA GLY A 119 -7.73 -22.36 -4.03
C GLY A 119 -8.06 -21.53 -2.78
N TRP A 120 -7.07 -21.30 -1.90
CA TRP A 120 -7.27 -20.55 -0.65
C TRP A 120 -7.46 -19.04 -0.87
N SER A 121 -7.01 -18.49 -2.01
CA SER A 121 -7.12 -17.05 -2.29
C SER A 121 -8.56 -16.58 -2.37
N ARG A 122 -9.52 -17.44 -2.72
CA ARG A 122 -10.96 -17.11 -2.71
C ARG A 122 -11.46 -16.64 -1.34
N PHE A 123 -10.92 -17.21 -0.26
CA PHE A 123 -11.33 -16.85 1.10
C PHE A 123 -10.72 -15.50 1.50
N LEU A 124 -9.46 -15.24 1.15
CA LEU A 124 -8.88 -13.92 1.36
C LEU A 124 -9.54 -12.85 0.47
N LEU A 125 -9.84 -13.17 -0.79
CA LEU A 125 -10.55 -12.27 -1.69
C LEU A 125 -11.93 -11.92 -1.14
N GLY A 126 -12.70 -12.93 -0.73
CA GLY A 126 -14.01 -12.74 -0.14
C GLY A 126 -13.95 -11.95 1.18
N GLY A 127 -13.05 -12.34 2.09
CA GLY A 127 -12.90 -11.68 3.39
C GLY A 127 -12.44 -10.22 3.27
N LEU A 128 -11.34 -9.98 2.55
CA LEU A 128 -10.80 -8.63 2.38
C LEU A 128 -11.72 -7.76 1.50
N GLY A 129 -12.29 -8.32 0.44
CA GLY A 129 -13.26 -7.62 -0.40
C GLY A 129 -14.52 -7.22 0.38
N THR A 130 -15.05 -8.11 1.23
CA THR A 130 -16.19 -7.78 2.09
C THR A 130 -15.81 -6.72 3.12
N LEU A 131 -14.65 -6.84 3.77
CA LEU A 131 -14.17 -5.83 4.71
C LEU A 131 -14.05 -4.45 4.05
N LEU A 132 -13.45 -4.37 2.85
CA LEU A 132 -13.31 -3.11 2.13
C LEU A 132 -14.65 -2.56 1.67
N ALA A 133 -15.56 -3.40 1.20
CA ALA A 133 -16.91 -2.98 0.86
C ALA A 133 -17.65 -2.41 2.07
N LEU A 134 -17.54 -3.06 3.24
CA LEU A 134 -18.14 -2.57 4.49
C LEU A 134 -17.54 -1.23 4.90
N ILE A 135 -16.22 -1.05 4.80
CA ILE A 135 -15.56 0.24 5.10
C ILE A 135 -16.08 1.33 4.14
N VAL A 136 -16.08 1.07 2.83
CA VAL A 136 -16.55 2.05 1.82
C VAL A 136 -18.02 2.40 2.02
N MET A 137 -18.87 1.44 2.40
CA MET A 137 -20.27 1.70 2.73
C MET A 137 -20.45 2.44 4.08
N ALA A 138 -19.58 2.19 5.06
CA ALA A 138 -19.64 2.84 6.36
C ALA A 138 -19.31 4.34 6.27
N VAL A 139 -18.39 4.75 5.39
CA VAL A 139 -17.99 6.15 5.21
C VAL A 139 -19.18 7.09 4.97
N PRO A 140 -20.05 6.89 3.96
CA PRO A 140 -21.20 7.76 3.74
C PRO A 140 -22.22 7.67 4.87
N VAL A 141 -22.45 6.50 5.46
CA VAL A 141 -23.39 6.32 6.58
C VAL A 141 -22.95 7.12 7.81
N LEU A 142 -21.65 7.10 8.12
CA LEU A 142 -21.07 7.91 9.20
C LEU A 142 -21.07 9.40 8.86
N GLY A 143 -20.83 9.76 7.60
CA GLY A 143 -20.92 11.14 7.12
C GLY A 143 -22.33 11.74 7.27
N MET A 144 -23.37 10.94 7.04
CA MET A 144 -24.77 11.34 7.29
C MET A 144 -25.11 11.48 8.78
N ASN A 145 -24.33 10.84 9.66
CA ASN A 145 -24.56 10.81 11.11
C ASN A 145 -23.34 11.38 11.85
N ILE A 146 -22.96 12.61 11.52
CA ILE A 146 -21.72 13.24 11.99
C ILE A 146 -21.62 13.34 13.52
N ASP A 147 -22.77 13.36 14.21
CA ASP A 147 -22.85 13.33 15.67
C ASP A 147 -22.20 12.09 16.29
N LEU A 148 -22.19 10.95 15.58
CA LEU A 148 -21.52 9.72 16.02
C LEU A 148 -19.99 9.86 16.00
N LEU A 149 -19.45 10.78 15.19
CA LEU A 149 -18.02 11.01 15.04
C LEU A 149 -17.48 12.06 16.04
N ARG A 150 -18.34 12.97 16.52
CA ARG A 150 -17.99 14.01 17.50
C ARG A 150 -17.23 13.52 18.74
N PRO A 151 -17.61 12.40 19.41
CA PRO A 151 -16.85 11.92 20.57
C PRO A 151 -15.46 11.41 20.19
N LEU A 152 -15.26 10.92 18.96
CA LEU A 152 -13.98 10.39 18.48
C LEU A 152 -12.99 11.50 18.11
N THR A 153 -13.48 12.66 17.68
CA THR A 153 -12.65 13.82 17.32
C THR A 153 -12.47 14.82 18.46
N ALA A 154 -13.07 14.58 19.63
CA ALA A 154 -13.07 15.53 20.75
C ALA A 154 -11.67 15.88 21.27
N GLN A 155 -10.69 15.01 21.04
CA GLN A 155 -9.29 15.20 21.48
C GLN A 155 -8.45 16.01 20.48
N ASP A 156 -8.95 16.21 19.25
CA ASP A 156 -8.24 16.93 18.18
C ASP A 156 -9.10 18.09 17.68
N ALA A 157 -8.69 19.32 18.05
CA ALA A 157 -9.37 20.54 17.67
C ALA A 157 -9.45 20.74 16.15
N PHE A 158 -8.44 20.28 15.40
CA PHE A 158 -8.45 20.37 13.94
C PHE A 158 -9.46 19.40 13.34
N ALA A 159 -9.48 18.14 13.81
CA ALA A 159 -10.46 17.16 13.37
C ALA A 159 -11.91 17.58 13.72
N ALA A 160 -12.13 18.10 14.93
CA ALA A 160 -13.45 18.58 15.36
C ALA A 160 -13.92 19.79 14.54
N ALA A 161 -13.03 20.71 14.16
CA ALA A 161 -13.36 21.84 13.30
C ALA A 161 -13.78 21.37 11.89
N ASN A 162 -13.09 20.37 11.32
CA ASN A 162 -13.45 19.81 10.00
C ASN A 162 -14.86 19.18 10.00
N LEU A 163 -15.32 18.59 11.10
CA LEU A 163 -16.68 18.06 11.19
C LEU A 163 -17.76 19.16 11.20
N ASN A 164 -17.41 20.38 11.59
CA ASN A 164 -18.33 21.52 11.59
C ASN A 164 -18.21 22.37 10.32
N ALA A 165 -17.42 21.94 9.32
CA ALA A 165 -17.30 22.66 8.06
C ALA A 165 -18.64 22.61 7.31
N GLU A 166 -19.19 23.78 6.99
CA GLU A 166 -20.37 23.89 6.13
C GLU A 166 -19.98 23.61 4.68
N VAL A 167 -20.22 22.38 4.22
CA VAL A 167 -19.96 21.96 2.84
C VAL A 167 -21.26 22.01 2.04
N HIS A 168 -21.28 22.82 0.99
CA HIS A 168 -22.34 22.81 0.00
C HIS A 168 -22.05 21.73 -1.05
N TRP A 169 -22.84 20.66 -1.06
CA TRP A 169 -22.79 19.62 -2.06
C TRP A 169 -23.71 19.97 -3.22
N SER A 170 -23.14 20.19 -4.42
CA SER A 170 -23.88 20.48 -5.65
C SER A 170 -24.34 19.20 -6.37
N GLY A 171 -23.76 18.04 -6.03
CA GLY A 171 -24.04 16.75 -6.65
C GLY A 171 -23.35 16.57 -8.01
N ILE A 172 -22.50 17.51 -8.41
CA ILE A 172 -21.64 17.46 -9.61
C ILE A 172 -20.16 17.29 -9.23
N GLU A 173 -19.87 17.19 -7.93
CA GLU A 173 -18.57 16.74 -7.41
C GLU A 173 -18.33 15.26 -7.74
#